data_AF-A0A8T6LYB5-F1
#
_entry.id   AF-A0A8T6LYB5-F1
#
_cell.length_a   1.000
_cell.length_b   1.000
_cell.length_c   1.000
_cell.angle_alpha   90.00
_cell.angle_beta   90.00
_cell.angle_gamma   90.00
#
_symmetry.space_group_name_H-M   'P 1'
#
loop_
_entity.id
_entity.type
_entity.pdbx_description
1 polymer ?
#
loop_
_entity_poly.entity_id
_entity_poly.type
_entity_poly.pdbx_seq_one_letter_code
_entity_poly.pdbx_strand_id
1 'polypeptide(L)'
;MQMIDARIPLWFYGITSVIYLLSSVICFLAVLFSYKAYKIDPKKKVIFLMFGFLLLGLGFVMLALPSLYIYFGFNYQGGLSINYVNYIGFSAYYFLSTAAYFLFLLMYIPKGFKSKNFVIFVPLWYASSVKFHSVSVGIISLVLIQTIINSLKKKNLDSYLVMFAFLSLAMFHLLLLLASFSVINFVLANSILILGFLSLLLMLIRVNYGGKEKV
;
A
#
# COMPACT_ATOMS: atom_id res chain seq x y z
N MET A 1 24.17 -28.32 -6.01
CA MET A 1 23.04 -27.42 -5.71
C MET A 1 23.22 -26.18 -6.56
N GLN A 2 22.63 -26.17 -7.76
CA GLN A 2 22.75 -25.05 -8.70
C GLN A 2 21.98 -23.86 -8.15
N MET A 3 22.67 -22.73 -7.95
CA MET A 3 22.00 -21.46 -7.68
C MET A 3 21.22 -21.10 -8.94
N ILE A 4 19.89 -21.06 -8.82
CA ILE A 4 19.04 -20.47 -9.84
C ILE A 4 19.35 -18.98 -9.80
N ASP A 5 20.29 -18.54 -10.65
CA ASP A 5 20.49 -17.13 -11.01
C ASP A 5 19.24 -16.67 -11.79
N ALA A 6 18.12 -16.51 -11.09
CA ALA A 6 16.94 -15.86 -11.61
C ALA A 6 17.25 -14.37 -11.75
N ARG A 7 18.00 -14.02 -12.80
CA ARG A 7 18.21 -12.62 -13.20
C ARG A 7 16.86 -12.07 -13.63
N ILE A 8 16.26 -11.25 -12.76
CA ILE A 8 15.03 -10.53 -13.07
C ILE A 8 15.29 -9.66 -14.31
N PRO A 9 14.49 -9.77 -15.39
CA PRO A 9 14.71 -9.01 -16.61
C PRO A 9 14.67 -7.50 -16.38
N LEU A 10 15.45 -6.70 -17.12
CA LEU A 10 15.53 -5.26 -16.88
C LEU A 10 14.17 -4.54 -17.07
N TRP A 11 13.42 -4.92 -18.11
CA TRP A 11 12.07 -4.36 -18.39
C TRP A 11 11.13 -4.49 -17.19
N PHE A 12 11.36 -5.49 -16.34
CA PHE A 12 10.58 -5.77 -15.15
C PHE A 12 10.66 -4.62 -14.13
N TYR A 13 11.87 -4.09 -13.90
CA TYR A 13 12.09 -2.95 -13.00
C TYR A 13 11.44 -1.68 -13.54
N GLY A 14 11.47 -1.48 -14.87
CA GLY A 14 10.78 -0.38 -15.54
C GLY A 14 9.28 -0.40 -15.28
N ILE A 15 8.59 -1.50 -15.60
CA ILE A 15 7.13 -1.64 -15.39
C ILE A 15 6.76 -1.49 -13.91
N THR A 16 7.52 -2.14 -13.03
CA THR A 16 7.27 -2.10 -11.59
C THR A 16 7.39 -0.69 -11.03
N SER A 17 8.37 0.10 -11.51
CA SER A 17 8.51 1.50 -11.12
C SER A 17 7.30 2.35 -11.52
N VAL A 18 6.76 2.13 -12.72
CA VAL A 18 5.56 2.83 -13.22
C VAL A 18 4.36 2.50 -12.33
N ILE A 19 4.17 1.22 -11.99
CA ILE A 19 3.10 0.78 -11.09
C ILE A 19 3.19 1.47 -9.72
N TYR A 20 4.40 1.55 -9.14
CA TYR A 20 4.60 2.22 -7.86
C TYR A 20 4.38 3.73 -7.94
N LEU A 21 4.84 4.40 -9.00
CA LEU A 21 4.59 5.82 -9.20
C LEU A 21 3.09 6.12 -9.36
N LEU A 22 2.38 5.33 -10.17
CA LEU A 22 0.93 5.48 -10.33
C LEU A 22 0.19 5.27 -9.00
N SER A 23 0.57 4.22 -8.25
CA SER A 23 0.00 3.95 -6.93
C SER A 23 0.27 5.11 -5.95
N SER A 24 1.48 5.69 -5.98
CA SER A 24 1.83 6.87 -5.19
C SER A 24 1.00 8.09 -5.55
N VAL A 25 0.79 8.36 -6.84
CA VAL A 25 -0.06 9.48 -7.31
C VAL A 25 -1.48 9.30 -6.78
N ILE A 26 -2.03 8.08 -6.85
CA ILE A 26 -3.36 7.79 -6.33
C ILE A 26 -3.43 7.99 -4.81
N CYS A 27 -2.40 7.56 -4.07
CA CYS A 27 -2.28 7.87 -2.64
C CYS A 27 -2.32 9.38 -2.38
N PHE A 28 -1.55 10.18 -3.11
CA PHE A 28 -1.54 11.64 -2.91
C PHE A 28 -2.86 12.29 -3.30
N LEU A 29 -3.56 11.80 -4.32
CA LEU A 29 -4.94 12.22 -4.60
C LEU A 29 -5.86 11.91 -3.42
N ALA A 30 -5.74 10.71 -2.82
CA ALA A 30 -6.49 10.35 -1.63
C ALA A 30 -6.19 11.28 -0.44
N VAL A 31 -4.94 11.74 -0.28
CA VAL A 31 -4.56 12.76 0.71
C VAL A 31 -5.29 14.08 0.43
N LEU A 32 -5.26 14.57 -0.81
CA LEU A 32 -5.93 15.81 -1.19
C LEU A 32 -7.44 15.76 -0.92
N PHE A 33 -8.10 14.66 -1.26
CA PHE A 33 -9.53 14.48 -0.99
C PHE A 33 -9.84 14.32 0.49
N SER A 34 -9.00 13.60 1.23
CA SER A 34 -9.14 13.47 2.69
C SER A 34 -8.96 14.82 3.39
N TYR A 35 -8.03 15.64 2.92
CA TYR A 35 -7.82 16.99 3.44
C TYR A 35 -9.03 17.90 3.17
N LYS A 36 -9.61 17.83 1.96
CA LYS A 36 -10.88 18.54 1.64
C LYS A 36 -12.01 18.08 2.56
N ALA A 37 -12.18 16.77 2.75
CA ALA A 37 -13.19 16.23 3.65
C ALA A 37 -12.96 16.67 5.11
N TYR A 38 -11.70 16.73 5.55
CA TYR A 38 -11.34 17.15 6.90
C TYR A 38 -11.70 18.62 7.17
N LYS A 39 -11.56 19.50 6.17
CA LYS A 39 -11.98 20.90 6.29
C LYS A 39 -13.50 21.05 6.52
N ILE A 40 -14.29 20.14 5.97
CA ILE A 40 -15.76 20.16 6.08
C ILE A 40 -16.21 19.50 7.39
N ASP A 41 -15.63 18.36 7.74
CA ASP A 41 -15.99 17.57 8.92
C ASP A 41 -14.72 17.01 9.60
N PRO A 42 -14.18 17.72 10.62
CA PRO A 42 -12.89 17.41 11.23
C PRO A 42 -12.95 16.20 12.17
N LYS A 43 -13.27 15.03 11.63
CA LYS A 43 -13.27 13.75 12.35
C LYS A 43 -11.87 13.17 12.40
N LYS A 44 -11.45 12.69 13.58
CA LYS A 44 -10.17 11.97 13.79
C LYS A 44 -9.90 10.85 12.77
N LYS A 45 -10.96 10.15 12.32
CA LYS A 45 -10.85 9.09 11.30
C LYS A 45 -10.33 9.62 9.96
N VAL A 46 -10.69 10.84 9.58
CA VAL A 46 -10.25 11.46 8.32
C VAL A 46 -8.76 11.83 8.40
N ILE A 47 -8.28 12.26 9.57
CA ILE A 47 -6.85 12.51 9.81
C ILE A 47 -6.03 11.23 9.64
N PHE A 48 -6.46 10.12 10.25
CA PHE A 48 -5.75 8.83 10.11
C PHE A 48 -5.74 8.34 8.66
N LEU A 49 -6.84 8.51 7.92
CA LEU A 49 -6.90 8.21 6.49
C LEU A 49 -5.90 9.07 5.69
N MET A 50 -5.88 10.38 5.95
CA MET A 50 -5.00 11.34 5.29
C MET A 50 -3.52 10.99 5.50
N PHE A 51 -3.08 10.81 6.75
CA PHE A 51 -1.70 10.45 7.04
C PHE A 51 -1.36 9.02 6.60
N GLY A 52 -2.30 8.08 6.68
CA GLY A 52 -2.12 6.72 6.18
C GLY A 52 -1.80 6.69 4.69
N PHE A 53 -2.58 7.41 3.87
CA PHE A 53 -2.29 7.52 2.44
C PHE A 53 -1.03 8.32 2.13
N LEU A 54 -0.71 9.36 2.91
CA LEU A 54 0.52 10.12 2.74
C LEU A 54 1.75 9.21 2.92
N LEU A 55 1.80 8.47 4.03
CA LEU A 55 2.90 7.55 4.32
C LEU A 55 2.98 6.42 3.30
N LEU A 56 1.83 5.83 2.91
CA LEU A 56 1.82 4.78 1.91
C LEU A 56 2.29 5.27 0.53
N GLY A 57 1.89 6.48 0.12
CA GLY A 57 2.36 7.11 -1.11
C GLY A 57 3.87 7.32 -1.10
N LEU A 58 4.41 7.91 -0.02
CA LEU A 58 5.86 8.03 0.16
C LEU A 58 6.57 6.67 0.15
N GLY A 59 5.95 5.64 0.72
CA GLY A 59 6.45 4.27 0.65
C GLY A 59 6.62 3.79 -0.80
N PHE A 60 5.62 4.00 -1.66
CA PHE A 60 5.72 3.61 -3.06
C PHE A 60 6.76 4.43 -3.83
N VAL A 61 6.95 5.71 -3.53
CA VAL A 61 8.08 6.48 -4.09
C VAL A 61 9.41 5.82 -3.73
N MET A 62 9.56 5.35 -2.49
CA MET A 62 10.78 4.66 -2.03
C MET A 62 11.02 3.30 -2.69
N LEU A 63 9.99 2.66 -3.28
CA LEU A 63 10.16 1.49 -4.15
C LEU A 63 10.38 1.85 -5.62
N ALA A 64 9.77 2.93 -6.09
CA ALA A 64 9.91 3.39 -7.46
C ALA A 64 11.33 3.85 -7.77
N LEU A 65 11.95 4.59 -6.84
CA LEU A 65 13.29 5.18 -7.02
C LEU A 65 14.39 4.12 -7.23
N PRO A 66 14.55 3.08 -6.39
CA PRO A 66 15.48 1.98 -6.65
C PRO A 66 15.18 1.25 -7.95
N SER A 67 13.90 1.05 -8.28
CA SER A 67 13.50 0.35 -9.50
C SER A 67 13.90 1.12 -10.76
N LEU A 68 13.71 2.44 -10.77
CA LEU A 68 14.19 3.32 -11.83
C LEU A 68 15.72 3.36 -11.89
N TYR A 69 16.37 3.44 -10.73
CA TYR A 69 17.82 3.46 -10.63
C TYR A 69 18.43 2.19 -11.23
N ILE A 70 17.87 1.02 -10.95
CA ILE A 70 18.30 -0.25 -11.57
C ILE A 70 18.05 -0.24 -13.08
N TYR A 71 16.86 0.19 -13.50
CA TYR A 71 16.49 0.20 -14.91
C TYR A 71 17.45 1.04 -15.77
N PHE A 72 17.83 2.24 -15.31
CA PHE A 72 18.74 3.14 -16.05
C PHE A 72 20.22 2.93 -15.72
N GLY A 73 20.53 2.50 -14.49
CA GLY A 73 21.89 2.43 -13.96
C GLY A 73 22.60 1.09 -14.16
N PHE A 74 21.94 0.06 -14.68
CA PHE A 74 22.52 -1.29 -14.84
C PHE A 74 23.85 -1.32 -15.62
N ASN A 75 24.05 -0.39 -16.55
CA ASN A 75 25.26 -0.30 -17.38
C ASN A 75 26.24 0.80 -16.92
N TYR A 76 25.98 1.47 -15.79
CA TYR A 76 26.77 2.62 -15.34
C TYR A 76 27.76 2.22 -14.24
N GLN A 77 29.05 2.16 -14.58
CA GLN A 77 30.11 1.69 -13.66
C GLN A 77 30.49 2.69 -12.54
N GLY A 78 29.99 3.93 -12.58
CA GLY A 78 30.31 4.98 -11.60
C GLY A 78 29.22 5.30 -10.57
N GLY A 79 28.17 4.50 -10.50
CA GLY A 79 27.00 4.76 -9.65
C GLY A 79 27.14 4.23 -8.21
N LEU A 80 26.19 4.59 -7.35
CA LEU A 80 25.96 3.91 -6.07
C LEU A 80 25.70 2.41 -6.29
N SER A 81 26.13 1.59 -5.34
CA SER A 81 25.87 0.14 -5.36
C SER A 81 24.37 -0.14 -5.44
N ILE A 82 23.94 -0.97 -6.40
CA ILE A 82 22.54 -1.39 -6.58
C ILE A 82 21.98 -1.99 -5.27
N ASN A 83 22.79 -2.78 -4.56
CA ASN A 83 22.40 -3.39 -3.29
C ASN A 83 22.12 -2.33 -2.22
N TYR A 84 22.93 -1.27 -2.17
CA TYR A 84 22.75 -0.17 -1.22
C TYR A 84 21.48 0.63 -1.51
N VAL A 85 21.25 0.99 -2.78
CA VAL A 85 20.04 1.72 -3.21
C VAL A 85 18.78 0.90 -2.92
N ASN A 86 18.79 -0.40 -3.23
CA ASN A 86 17.70 -1.31 -2.88
C ASN A 86 17.47 -1.36 -1.36
N TYR A 87 18.53 -1.55 -0.59
CA TYR A 87 18.42 -1.65 0.86
C TYR A 87 17.71 -0.43 1.47
N ILE A 88 18.10 0.78 1.06
CA ILE A 88 17.47 2.01 1.54
C ILE A 88 16.00 2.08 1.14
N GLY A 89 15.70 1.89 -0.15
CA GLY A 89 14.35 2.04 -0.66
C GLY A 89 13.37 1.03 -0.07
N PHE A 90 13.75 -0.24 0.01
CA PHE A 90 12.93 -1.27 0.65
C PHE A 90 12.77 -1.04 2.15
N SER A 91 13.83 -0.64 2.86
CA SER A 91 13.74 -0.36 4.31
C SER A 91 12.80 0.82 4.59
N ALA A 92 12.92 1.90 3.82
CA ALA A 92 12.04 3.05 3.93
C ALA A 92 10.58 2.69 3.60
N TYR A 93 10.36 1.91 2.53
CA TYR A 93 9.04 1.39 2.20
C TYR A 93 8.44 0.56 3.35
N TYR A 94 9.18 -0.39 3.92
CA TYR A 94 8.69 -1.21 5.01
C TYR A 94 8.23 -0.37 6.20
N PHE A 95 9.06 0.59 6.62
CA PHE A 95 8.72 1.48 7.73
C PHE A 95 7.47 2.32 7.44
N LEU A 96 7.44 2.99 6.28
CA LEU A 96 6.34 3.87 5.89
C LEU A 96 5.02 3.11 5.70
N SER A 97 5.06 1.95 5.04
CA SER A 97 3.88 1.13 4.79
C SER A 97 3.33 0.51 6.06
N THR A 98 4.18 0.01 6.97
CA THR A 98 3.70 -0.50 8.26
C THR A 98 3.02 0.62 9.07
N ALA A 99 3.61 1.81 9.12
CA ALA A 99 2.99 2.96 9.78
C ALA A 99 1.65 3.34 9.12
N ALA A 100 1.57 3.33 7.79
CA ALA A 100 0.33 3.57 7.06
C ALA A 100 -0.77 2.55 7.39
N TYR A 101 -0.45 1.25 7.38
CA TYR A 101 -1.42 0.20 7.67
C TYR A 101 -1.91 0.27 9.11
N PHE A 102 -1.03 0.62 10.04
CA PHE A 102 -1.43 0.88 11.41
C PHE A 102 -2.42 2.05 11.51
N LEU A 103 -2.17 3.16 10.81
CA LEU A 103 -3.12 4.28 10.77
C LEU A 103 -4.47 3.89 10.17
N PHE A 104 -4.49 3.07 9.12
CA PHE A 104 -5.75 2.54 8.57
C PHE A 104 -6.50 1.68 9.59
N LEU A 105 -5.80 0.85 10.36
CA LEU A 105 -6.40 0.07 11.43
C LEU A 105 -7.01 0.97 12.52
N LEU A 106 -6.30 2.03 12.93
CA LEU A 106 -6.78 3.00 13.93
C LEU A 106 -8.11 3.68 13.53
N MET A 107 -8.42 3.79 12.23
CA MET A 107 -9.70 4.34 11.78
C MET A 107 -10.92 3.53 12.25
N TYR A 108 -10.73 2.25 12.51
CA TYR A 108 -11.79 1.31 12.82
C TYR A 108 -11.89 0.95 14.30
N ILE A 109 -10.96 1.41 15.14
CA ILE A 109 -11.04 1.21 16.58
C ILE A 109 -12.26 1.97 17.14
N PRO A 110 -13.20 1.31 17.84
CA PRO A 110 -14.35 1.97 18.45
C PRO A 110 -13.94 3.03 19.46
N LYS A 111 -14.63 4.17 19.47
CA LYS A 111 -14.50 5.16 20.55
C LYS A 111 -15.05 4.51 21.83
N GLY A 112 -14.18 4.25 22.82
CA GLY A 112 -14.57 3.60 24.07
C GLY A 112 -14.03 2.18 24.27
N PHE A 113 -13.12 1.71 23.40
CA PHE A 113 -12.33 0.50 23.67
C PHE A 113 -11.42 0.74 24.88
N LYS A 114 -11.97 0.60 26.09
CA LYS A 114 -11.23 0.57 27.36
C LYS A 114 -10.51 -0.77 27.45
N SER A 115 -9.40 -0.89 26.75
CA SER A 115 -8.66 -2.14 26.77
C SER A 115 -7.75 -2.20 27.98
N LYS A 116 -8.11 -3.04 28.95
CA LYS A 116 -7.16 -3.51 29.97
C LYS A 116 -6.14 -4.50 29.37
N ASN A 117 -6.36 -5.05 28.17
CA ASN A 117 -5.53 -6.12 27.58
C ASN A 117 -5.26 -5.96 26.06
N PHE A 118 -5.04 -4.73 25.52
CA PHE A 118 -4.59 -4.58 24.12
C PHE A 118 -3.09 -4.41 24.12
N VAL A 119 -2.39 -5.54 24.12
CA VAL A 119 -0.97 -5.56 23.83
C VAL A 119 -0.86 -5.77 22.31
N ILE A 120 -0.98 -4.69 21.53
CA ILE A 120 -0.36 -4.69 20.20
C ILE A 120 1.13 -4.46 20.45
N PHE A 121 1.83 -5.50 20.88
CA PHE A 121 3.28 -5.52 20.80
C PHE A 121 3.63 -5.99 19.40
N VAL A 122 3.72 -5.03 18.46
CA VAL A 122 4.38 -5.25 17.18
C VAL A 122 5.80 -4.71 17.39
N PRO A 123 6.81 -5.58 17.61
CA PRO A 123 8.18 -5.12 17.75
C PRO A 123 8.58 -4.40 16.45
N LEU A 124 8.89 -3.10 16.58
CA LEU A 124 9.20 -2.20 15.46
C LEU A 124 10.56 -2.51 14.77
N TRP A 125 11.29 -3.55 15.18
CA TRP A 125 12.63 -3.89 14.71
C TRP A 125 12.66 -5.07 13.70
N TYR A 126 11.78 -5.06 12.69
CA TYR A 126 11.64 -6.18 11.76
C TYR A 126 11.70 -5.74 10.29
N ALA A 127 12.88 -5.84 9.70
CA ALA A 127 13.13 -5.59 8.28
C ALA A 127 13.74 -6.84 7.61
N SER A 128 12.96 -7.92 7.53
CA SER A 128 13.21 -8.97 6.54
C SER A 128 11.95 -9.17 5.70
N SER A 129 12.12 -9.42 4.40
CA SER A 129 11.05 -9.39 3.38
C SER A 129 9.85 -10.28 3.76
N VAL A 130 10.11 -11.54 4.16
CA VAL A 130 9.05 -12.48 4.52
C VAL A 130 8.26 -12.00 5.73
N LYS A 131 8.95 -11.58 6.79
CA LYS A 131 8.31 -11.21 8.05
C LYS A 131 7.49 -9.91 7.90
N PHE A 132 7.98 -8.94 7.13
CA PHE A 132 7.23 -7.72 6.79
C PHE A 132 5.92 -8.06 6.07
N HIS A 133 5.96 -8.93 5.05
CA HIS A 133 4.76 -9.29 4.32
C HIS A 133 3.77 -10.07 5.19
N SER A 134 4.22 -10.96 6.07
CA SER A 134 3.35 -11.66 7.02
C SER A 134 2.62 -10.71 7.98
N VAL A 135 3.35 -9.74 8.56
CA VAL A 135 2.76 -8.73 9.44
C VAL A 135 1.79 -7.84 8.67
N SER A 136 2.15 -7.42 7.46
CA SER A 136 1.31 -6.58 6.60
C SER A 136 0.01 -7.28 6.24
N VAL A 137 0.05 -8.58 5.87
CA VAL A 137 -1.15 -9.39 5.65
C VAL A 137 -2.03 -9.36 6.91
N GLY A 138 -1.46 -9.61 8.10
CA GLY A 138 -2.23 -9.58 9.35
C GLY A 138 -2.95 -8.25 9.60
N ILE A 139 -2.23 -7.12 9.51
CA ILE A 139 -2.81 -5.79 9.75
C ILE A 139 -3.87 -5.45 8.69
N ILE A 140 -3.56 -5.69 7.42
CA ILE A 140 -4.47 -5.37 6.31
C ILE A 140 -5.69 -6.28 6.32
N SER A 141 -5.58 -7.55 6.72
CA SER A 141 -6.72 -8.45 6.89
C SER A 141 -7.72 -7.91 7.92
N LEU A 142 -7.24 -7.32 9.03
CA LEU A 142 -8.13 -6.67 10.00
C LEU A 142 -8.85 -5.46 9.40
N VAL A 143 -8.14 -4.65 8.62
CA VAL A 143 -8.74 -3.53 7.88
C VAL A 143 -9.76 -4.03 6.85
N LEU A 144 -9.43 -5.09 6.13
CA LEU A 144 -10.28 -5.72 5.11
C LEU A 144 -11.58 -6.27 5.69
N ILE A 145 -11.53 -6.97 6.82
CA ILE A 145 -12.75 -7.43 7.52
C ILE A 145 -13.68 -6.24 7.79
N GLN A 146 -13.10 -5.12 8.22
CA GLN A 146 -13.84 -3.91 8.52
C GLN A 146 -14.39 -3.20 7.29
N THR A 147 -13.68 -3.23 6.16
CA THR A 147 -14.22 -2.72 4.90
C THR A 147 -15.31 -3.63 4.32
N ILE A 148 -15.21 -4.95 4.50
CA ILE A 148 -16.27 -5.92 4.16
C ILE A 148 -17.53 -5.64 5.00
N ILE A 149 -17.41 -5.51 6.33
CA ILE A 149 -18.57 -5.20 7.17
C ILE A 149 -19.21 -3.86 6.75
N ASN A 150 -18.39 -2.85 6.44
CA ASN A 150 -18.91 -1.56 5.98
C ASN A 150 -19.58 -1.65 4.60
N SER A 151 -19.06 -2.47 3.69
CA SER A 151 -19.66 -2.65 2.36
C SER A 151 -20.99 -3.40 2.44
N LEU A 152 -21.07 -4.44 3.27
CA LEU A 152 -22.31 -5.17 3.54
C LEU A 152 -23.38 -4.28 4.20
N LYS A 153 -22.98 -3.33 5.04
CA LYS A 153 -23.91 -2.38 5.69
C LYS A 153 -24.39 -1.28 4.74
N LYS A 154 -23.48 -0.65 4.00
CA LYS A 154 -23.81 0.49 3.12
C LYS A 154 -24.40 0.06 1.79
N LYS A 155 -24.04 -1.13 1.30
CA LYS A 155 -24.47 -1.71 0.02
C LYS A 155 -24.38 -0.74 -1.17
N ASN A 156 -23.36 0.12 -1.17
CA ASN A 156 -23.14 1.09 -2.23
C ASN A 156 -21.82 0.81 -2.96
N LEU A 157 -21.76 1.15 -4.25
CA LEU A 157 -20.60 0.89 -5.08
C LEU A 157 -19.32 1.54 -4.53
N ASP A 158 -19.39 2.70 -3.87
CA ASP A 158 -18.21 3.33 -3.25
C ASP A 158 -17.61 2.45 -2.17
N SER A 159 -18.45 1.84 -1.31
CA SER A 159 -17.99 0.93 -0.28
C SER A 159 -17.42 -0.38 -0.84
N TYR A 160 -17.95 -0.88 -1.96
CA TYR A 160 -17.40 -2.04 -2.66
C TYR A 160 -16.04 -1.73 -3.30
N LEU A 161 -15.86 -0.54 -3.88
CA LEU A 161 -14.58 -0.12 -4.45
C LEU A 161 -13.50 0.00 -3.35
N VAL A 162 -13.82 0.57 -2.19
CA VAL A 162 -12.88 0.59 -1.05
C VAL A 162 -12.55 -0.82 -0.57
N MET A 163 -13.55 -1.69 -0.44
CA MET A 163 -13.33 -3.09 -0.05
C MET A 163 -12.40 -3.80 -1.04
N PHE A 164 -12.64 -3.64 -2.34
CA PHE A 164 -11.80 -4.22 -3.39
C PHE A 164 -10.36 -3.69 -3.35
N ALA A 165 -10.18 -2.39 -3.10
CA ALA A 165 -8.84 -1.81 -2.94
C ALA A 165 -8.04 -2.48 -1.80
N PHE A 166 -8.65 -2.67 -0.63
CA PHE A 166 -8.00 -3.34 0.50
C PHE A 166 -7.84 -4.86 0.29
N LEU A 167 -8.76 -5.52 -0.43
CA LEU A 167 -8.63 -6.92 -0.80
C LEU A 167 -7.42 -7.11 -1.72
N SER A 168 -7.30 -6.28 -2.75
CA SER A 168 -6.17 -6.28 -3.67
C SER A 168 -4.85 -6.00 -2.95
N LEU A 169 -4.85 -5.08 -1.98
CA LEU A 169 -3.66 -4.81 -1.17
C LEU A 169 -3.26 -6.02 -0.29
N ALA A 170 -4.23 -6.74 0.29
CA ALA A 170 -3.95 -7.97 1.02
C ALA A 170 -3.38 -9.06 0.11
N MET A 171 -3.99 -9.24 -1.08
CA MET A 171 -3.55 -10.22 -2.08
C MET A 171 -2.17 -9.89 -2.63
N PHE A 172 -1.83 -8.61 -2.82
CA PHE A 172 -0.49 -8.17 -3.17
C PHE A 172 0.55 -8.69 -2.17
N HIS A 173 0.34 -8.50 -0.87
CA HIS A 173 1.29 -9.01 0.14
C HIS A 173 1.31 -10.53 0.24
N LEU A 174 0.16 -11.19 0.08
CA LEU A 174 0.09 -12.65 0.07
C LEU A 174 0.88 -13.23 -1.12
N LEU A 175 0.75 -12.64 -2.31
CA LEU A 175 1.52 -13.05 -3.48
C LEU A 175 3.01 -12.72 -3.35
N LEU A 176 3.38 -11.62 -2.68
CA LEU A 176 4.78 -11.33 -2.39
C LEU A 176 5.41 -12.30 -1.38
N LEU A 177 4.64 -12.87 -0.44
CA LEU A 177 5.11 -14.00 0.37
C LEU A 177 5.44 -15.22 -0.49
N LEU A 178 4.68 -15.41 -1.56
CA LEU A 178 4.86 -16.52 -2.51
C LEU A 178 5.86 -16.20 -3.63
N ALA A 179 6.40 -14.97 -3.70
CA ALA A 179 7.30 -14.54 -4.76
C ALA A 179 8.64 -15.31 -4.75
N SER A 180 9.08 -15.80 -3.59
CA SER A 180 10.26 -16.67 -3.48
C SER A 180 10.12 -18.00 -4.24
N PHE A 181 8.89 -18.43 -4.56
CA PHE A 181 8.63 -19.66 -5.31
C PHE A 181 8.49 -19.44 -6.82
N SER A 182 8.10 -18.24 -7.27
CA SER A 182 7.89 -17.96 -8.70
C SER A 182 7.88 -16.46 -9.02
N VAL A 183 8.56 -16.07 -10.10
CA VAL A 183 8.52 -14.72 -10.67
C VAL A 183 7.10 -14.34 -11.10
N ILE A 184 6.28 -15.30 -11.49
CA ILE A 184 4.88 -15.08 -11.88
C ILE A 184 4.08 -14.49 -10.71
N ASN A 185 4.32 -14.97 -9.48
CA ASN A 185 3.65 -14.46 -8.28
C ASN A 185 3.97 -12.98 -8.05
N PHE A 186 5.21 -12.56 -8.33
CA PHE A 186 5.60 -11.16 -8.24
C PHE A 186 4.88 -10.30 -9.30
N VAL A 187 4.80 -10.77 -10.56
CA VAL A 187 4.06 -10.08 -11.64
C VAL A 187 2.58 -9.93 -11.24
N LEU A 188 1.95 -11.02 -10.82
CA LEU A 188 0.56 -11.03 -10.38
C LEU A 188 0.33 -10.09 -9.18
N ALA A 189 1.26 -10.05 -8.22
CA ALA A 189 1.17 -9.15 -7.08
C ALA A 189 1.05 -7.70 -7.55
N ASN A 190 1.94 -7.24 -8.42
CA ASN A 190 1.94 -5.85 -8.89
C ASN A 190 0.73 -5.53 -9.79
N SER A 191 0.27 -6.50 -10.59
CA SER A 191 -0.97 -6.36 -11.36
C SER A 191 -2.20 -6.20 -10.45
N ILE A 192 -2.30 -6.99 -9.39
CA ILE A 192 -3.39 -6.86 -8.42
C ILE A 192 -3.29 -5.54 -7.65
N LEU A 193 -2.07 -5.13 -7.27
CA LEU A 193 -1.83 -3.87 -6.58
C LEU A 193 -2.40 -2.69 -7.38
N ILE A 194 -2.05 -2.57 -8.66
CA ILE A 194 -2.53 -1.46 -9.48
C ILE A 194 -4.04 -1.51 -9.68
N LEU A 195 -4.64 -2.70 -9.84
CA LEU A 195 -6.10 -2.84 -9.90
C LEU A 195 -6.78 -2.35 -8.61
N GLY A 196 -6.19 -2.63 -7.46
CA GLY A 196 -6.65 -2.11 -6.17
C GLY A 196 -6.61 -0.59 -6.10
N PHE A 197 -5.50 0.02 -6.52
CA PHE A 197 -5.36 1.48 -6.54
C PHE A 197 -6.26 2.15 -7.56
N LEU A 198 -6.46 1.57 -8.75
CA LEU A 198 -7.42 2.07 -9.72
C LEU A 198 -8.85 2.03 -9.17
N SER A 199 -9.23 0.99 -8.43
CA SER A 199 -10.52 0.93 -7.74
C SER A 199 -10.69 2.04 -6.70
N LEU A 200 -9.63 2.32 -5.93
CA LEU A 200 -9.61 3.44 -5.00
C LEU A 200 -9.74 4.79 -5.73
N LEU A 201 -9.04 4.97 -6.84
CA LEU A 201 -9.13 6.17 -7.67
C LEU A 201 -10.55 6.39 -8.21
N LEU A 202 -11.18 5.33 -8.73
CA LEU A 202 -12.57 5.38 -9.20
C LEU A 202 -13.53 5.82 -8.09
N MET A 203 -13.34 5.29 -6.87
CA MET A 203 -14.12 5.72 -5.70
C MET A 203 -13.93 7.21 -5.40
N LEU A 204 -12.68 7.70 -5.40
CA LEU A 204 -12.37 9.10 -5.12
C LEU A 204 -12.99 10.05 -6.16
N ILE A 205 -12.89 9.71 -7.44
CA ILE A 205 -13.51 10.47 -8.53
C ILE A 205 -15.03 10.49 -8.33
N ARG A 206 -15.65 9.34 -8.09
CA ARG A 206 -17.10 9.23 -7.95
C ARG A 206 -17.64 10.02 -6.76
N VAL A 207 -17.01 9.94 -5.60
CA VAL A 207 -17.42 10.69 -4.41
C VAL A 207 -17.26 12.20 -4.62
N ASN A 208 -16.21 12.63 -5.32
CA ASN A 208 -15.93 14.05 -5.53
C ASN A 208 -16.77 14.70 -6.66
N TYR A 209 -17.09 13.96 -7.73
CA TYR A 209 -17.93 14.47 -8.83
C TYR A 209 -19.42 14.17 -8.61
N GLY A 210 -19.78 12.96 -8.18
CA GLY A 210 -21.17 12.58 -7.92
C GLY A 210 -21.80 13.28 -6.71
N GLY A 211 -20.98 13.88 -5.83
CA GLY A 211 -21.46 14.75 -4.75
C GLY A 211 -21.92 16.14 -5.21
N LYS A 212 -21.52 16.60 -6.41
CA LYS A 212 -21.90 17.92 -6.94
C LYS A 212 -23.29 17.96 -7.58
N GLU A 213 -23.86 16.83 -7.96
CA GLU A 213 -25.21 16.76 -8.54
C GLU A 213 -26.33 16.75 -7.49
N LYS A 214 -26.00 16.69 -6.18
CA LYS A 214 -26.96 16.61 -5.08
C LYS A 214 -26.96 17.84 -4.16
N VAL A 215 -26.36 18.95 -4.58
CA VAL A 215 -26.37 20.24 -3.88
C VAL A 215 -27.16 21.24 -4.70
#